data_AF-A7AXQ6-F1
#
_entry.id   AF-A7AXQ6-F1
#
_cell.length_a   1.000
_cell.length_b   1.000
_cell.length_c   1.000
_cell.angle_alpha   90.00
_cell.angle_beta   90.00
_cell.angle_gamma   90.00
#
_symmetry.space_group_name_H-M   'P 1'
#
loop_
_entity.id
_entity.type
_entity.pdbx_description
1 polymer ?
#
loop_
_entity_poly.entity_id
_entity_poly.type
_entity_poly.pdbx_seq_one_letter_code
_entity_poly.pdbx_strand_id
1 'polypeptide(L)' 'MTKQFLKRVVNESIVDTKTNRYIYNTGNGNIERLPLEKLNTTYALTDWEVVGNVRDL' A
#
# COMPACT_ATOMS: atom_id res chain seq x y z
N MET A 1 -8.89 6.85 -5.24
CA MET A 1 -8.08 6.93 -4.01
C MET A 1 -7.72 8.38 -3.77
N THR A 2 -7.90 8.91 -2.56
CA THR A 2 -7.72 10.35 -2.29
C THR A 2 -6.31 10.66 -1.80
N LYS A 3 -5.82 11.89 -2.03
CA LYS A 3 -4.53 12.34 -1.46
C LYS A 3 -4.49 12.22 0.06
N GLN A 4 -5.60 12.48 0.75
CA GLN A 4 -5.69 12.33 2.19
C GLN A 4 -5.51 10.88 2.64
N PHE A 5 -6.10 9.92 1.91
CA PHE A 5 -5.88 8.50 2.18
C PHE A 5 -4.43 8.10 1.98
N LEU A 6 -3.79 8.55 0.89
CA LEU A 6 -2.39 8.25 0.64
C LEU A 6 -1.46 8.84 1.72
N LYS A 7 -1.72 10.08 2.17
CA LYS A 7 -1.01 10.69 3.32
C LYS A 7 -1.19 9.88 4.60
N ARG A 8 -2.39 9.33 4.81
CA ARG A 8 -2.66 8.42 5.93
C ARG A 8 -1.79 7.16 5.84
N VAL A 9 -1.67 6.54 4.66
CA VAL A 9 -0.80 5.36 4.47
C VAL A 9 0.66 5.68 4.74
N VAL A 10 1.16 6.83 4.29
CA VAL A 10 2.54 7.27 4.58
C VAL A 10 2.76 7.45 6.08
N ASN A 11 1.78 8.02 6.80
CA ASN A 11 1.90 8.27 8.24
C ASN A 11 1.76 6.97 9.07
N GLU A 12 0.83 6.09 8.73
CA GLU A 12 0.55 4.86 9.48
C GLU A 12 1.40 3.67 9.01
N SER A 13 2.14 3.81 7.91
CA SER A 13 2.93 2.78 7.21
C SER A 13 2.16 1.58 6.67
N ILE A 14 1.09 1.15 7.33
CA ILE A 14 0.19 0.06 6.92
C ILE A 14 -1.25 0.48 7.20
N VAL A 15 -2.11 0.39 6.19
CA VAL A 15 -3.55 0.65 6.34
C VAL A 15 -4.34 -0.43 5.64
N ASP A 16 -5.21 -1.10 6.38
CA ASP A 16 -6.15 -2.07 5.81
C ASP A 16 -7.49 -1.41 5.48
N THR A 17 -8.05 -1.85 4.36
CA THR A 17 -9.43 -1.60 3.95
C THR A 17 -10.22 -2.90 3.98
N LYS A 18 -11.50 -2.89 3.61
CA LYS A 18 -12.30 -4.12 3.56
C LYS A 18 -11.73 -5.20 2.62
N THR A 19 -10.98 -4.81 1.60
CA THR A 19 -10.54 -5.72 0.53
C THR A 19 -9.04 -5.72 0.28
N ASN A 20 -8.31 -4.68 0.70
CA ASN A 20 -6.89 -4.53 0.41
C ASN A 20 -6.10 -4.04 1.62
N ARG A 21 -4.85 -4.50 1.74
CA ARG A 21 -3.80 -3.87 2.53
C ARG A 21 -3.04 -2.87 1.68
N TYR A 22 -2.78 -1.70 2.24
CA TYR A 22 -1.88 -0.70 1.68
C TYR A 22 -0.66 -0.59 2.58
N ILE A 23 0.53 -0.49 1.98
CA ILE A 23 1.78 -0.28 2.69
C ILE A 23 2.53 0.90 2.09
N TYR A 24 3.28 1.59 2.94
CA TYR A 24 4.29 2.55 2.51
C TYR A 24 5.67 1.86 2.51
N ASN A 25 6.25 1.73 1.33
CA ASN A 25 7.58 1.18 1.15
C ASN A 25 8.63 2.30 1.30
N THR A 26 9.27 2.36 2.47
CA THR A 26 10.25 3.40 2.81
C THR A 26 11.52 3.35 1.96
N GLY A 27 11.83 2.19 1.35
CA GLY A 27 13.02 2.03 0.52
C GLY A 27 12.92 2.73 -0.84
N ASN A 28 11.72 2.83 -1.41
CA ASN A 28 11.49 3.44 -2.72
C ASN A 28 10.49 4.63 -2.70
N GLY A 29 9.83 4.87 -1.58
CA GLY A 29 8.83 5.92 -1.40
C GLY A 29 7.46 5.60 -2.02
N ASN A 30 7.24 4.36 -2.44
CA ASN A 30 5.99 3.93 -3.06
C ASN A 30 4.92 3.60 -2.01
N ILE A 31 3.68 3.80 -2.40
CA ILE A 31 2.51 3.25 -1.74
C ILE A 31 2.06 2.07 -2.57
N GLU A 32 2.07 0.90 -1.94
CA GLU A 32 1.80 -0.38 -2.59
C GLU A 32 0.52 -0.97 -2.00
N ARG A 33 -0.24 -1.73 -2.80
CA ARG A 33 -1.44 -2.43 -2.32
C ARG A 33 -1.40 -3.92 -2.65
N LEU A 34 -2.07 -4.71 -1.82
CA LEU A 34 -2.33 -6.13 -2.05
C LEU A 34 -3.74 -6.50 -1.57
N PRO A 35 -4.51 -7.28 -2.33
CA PRO A 35 -5.77 -7.86 -1.85
C PRO A 35 -5.57 -8.67 -0.57
N LEU A 36 -6.46 -8.52 0.42
CA LEU A 36 -6.34 -9.20 1.71
C LEU A 36 -6.39 -10.73 1.57
N GLU A 37 -7.13 -11.25 0.59
CA GLU A 37 -7.17 -12.70 0.28
C GLU A 37 -5.81 -13.27 -0.13
N LYS A 38 -4.91 -12.43 -0.67
CA LYS A 38 -3.58 -12.83 -1.13
C LYS A 38 -2.52 -12.71 -0.05
N LEU A 39 -2.84 -12.11 1.10
CA LEU A 39 -1.86 -11.68 2.09
C LEU A 39 -1.10 -12.83 2.78
N ASN A 40 -1.75 -13.98 2.92
CA ASN A 40 -1.17 -15.20 3.50
C ASN A 40 -0.79 -16.24 2.44
N THR A 41 -0.57 -15.79 1.20
CA THR A 41 -0.20 -16.65 0.08
C THR A 41 1.16 -16.22 -0.47
N THR A 42 1.75 -17.02 -1.36
CA THR A 42 3.00 -16.67 -2.04
C THR A 42 2.89 -15.38 -2.87
N TYR A 43 1.69 -14.98 -3.28
CA TYR A 43 1.47 -13.71 -3.98
C TYR A 43 1.90 -12.50 -3.14
N ALA A 44 1.89 -12.58 -1.80
CA ALA A 44 2.37 -11.50 -0.95
C ALA A 44 3.87 -11.21 -1.09
N LEU A 45 4.63 -12.04 -1.82
CA LEU A 45 6.04 -11.83 -2.11
C LEU A 45 6.25 -10.94 -3.36
N THR A 46 5.30 -10.90 -4.29
CA THR A 46 5.52 -10.33 -5.63
C THR A 46 4.39 -9.46 -6.18
N ASP A 47 3.15 -9.65 -5.73
CA ASP A 47 1.95 -9.07 -6.35
C ASP A 47 1.57 -7.69 -5.79
N TRP A 48 2.47 -7.03 -5.07
CA TRP A 48 2.24 -5.68 -4.57
C TRP A 48 2.16 -4.70 -5.74
N GLU A 49 1.01 -4.04 -5.89
CA GLU A 49 0.78 -3.06 -6.95
C GLU A 49 1.12 -1.66 -6.45
N VAL A 50 1.97 -0.92 -7.19
CA VAL A 50 2.27 0.48 -6.91
C VAL A 50 1.08 1.35 -7.30
N VAL A 51 0.53 2.08 -6.32
CA VAL A 51 -0.67 2.90 -6.50
C VAL A 51 -0.46 4.39 -6.17
N GLY A 52 0.75 4.76 -5.81
CA GLY A 52 1.18 6.16 -5.63
C GLY A 52 2.64 6.25 -5.18
N ASN A 53 3.21 7.45 -5.25
CA ASN A 53 4.53 7.76 -4.71
C ASN A 53 4.45 8.99 -3.80
N VAL A 54 5.24 9.00 -2.72
CA VAL A 54 5.27 10.11 -1.76
C VAL A 54 5.64 11.46 -2.40
N ARG A 55 6.42 11.44 -3.49
CA ARG A 55 6.80 12.66 -4.23
C ARG A 55 5.62 13.34 -4.93
N ASP A 56 4.51 12.63 -5.14
CA ASP A 56 3.33 13.12 -5.85
C ASP A 56 2.22 13.65 -4.91
N LEU A 57 2.44 13.59 -3.58
CA LEU A 57 1.42 13.84 -2.55
C LEU A 57 1.23 15.30 -2.14
#